data_AF-W6W1I9-F1
#
_entry.id   AF-W6W1I9-F1
#
_cell.length_a   1.000
_cell.length_b   1.000
_cell.length_c   1.000
_cell.angle_alpha   90.00
_cell.angle_beta   90.00
_cell.angle_gamma   90.00
#
_symmetry.space_group_name_H-M   'P 1'
#
loop_
_entity.id
_entity.type
_entity.pdbx_description
1 polymer ?
#
loop_
_entity_poly.entity_id
_entity_poly.type
_entity_poly.pdbx_seq_one_letter_code
_entity_poly.pdbx_strand_id
1 'polypeptide(L)'
;MIPDVDKGFPARADASIKRARVRLMKETGLMDNHHSGPAETGAPMDYAEHDRTYNAFIAGAKWGTMVIVILMIAMAAGFFGGAGFIGSLLVFIILNIAGVFLLR
;
A
#
# COMPACT_ATOMS: atom_id res chain seq x y z
N MET A 1 -20.83 16.38 37.02
CA MET A 1 -21.87 17.40 36.83
C MET A 1 -21.46 18.26 35.63
N ILE A 2 -21.76 17.81 34.42
CA ILE A 2 -21.45 18.56 33.18
C ILE A 2 -22.65 19.48 32.94
N PRO A 3 -22.48 20.81 32.85
CA PRO A 3 -23.60 21.68 32.55
C PRO A 3 -24.11 21.39 31.14
N ASP A 4 -25.42 21.16 31.05
CA ASP A 4 -26.19 20.89 29.84
C ASP A 4 -26.12 22.09 28.89
N VAL A 5 -25.21 22.03 27.90
CA VAL A 5 -24.94 23.09 26.90
C VAL A 5 -26.11 23.30 25.94
N ASP A 6 -27.16 22.50 26.02
CA ASP A 6 -28.30 22.53 25.09
C ASP A 6 -29.44 23.45 25.56
N LYS A 7 -29.34 24.05 26.75
CA LYS A 7 -30.37 24.96 27.30
C LYS A 7 -29.90 26.40 27.30
N GLY A 8 -30.12 27.12 26.20
CA GLY A 8 -30.14 28.59 26.27
C GLY A 8 -29.75 29.39 25.04
N PHE A 9 -29.53 28.79 23.86
CA PHE A 9 -29.23 29.60 22.68
C PHE A 9 -30.51 30.05 21.97
N PRO A 10 -30.82 31.36 21.87
CA PRO A 10 -31.99 31.83 21.15
C PRO A 10 -31.86 31.44 19.68
N ALA A 11 -32.92 30.89 19.06
CA ALA A 11 -32.97 30.45 17.65
C ALA A 11 -32.72 31.57 16.60
N ARG A 12 -32.39 32.79 17.03
CA ARG A 12 -31.85 33.86 16.17
C ARG A 12 -30.33 33.90 16.16
N ALA A 13 -29.70 33.46 17.25
CA ALA A 13 -28.26 33.48 17.41
C ALA A 13 -27.58 32.27 16.74
N ASP A 14 -28.29 31.14 16.59
CA ASP A 14 -27.77 30.01 15.80
C ASP A 14 -27.64 30.40 14.30
N ALA A 15 -28.62 31.14 13.78
CA ALA A 15 -28.65 31.58 12.39
C ALA A 15 -27.60 32.66 12.09
N SER A 16 -27.26 33.51 13.06
CA SER A 16 -26.18 34.50 12.91
C SER A 16 -24.80 33.84 13.01
N ILE A 17 -24.62 32.84 13.89
CA ILE A 17 -23.37 32.07 13.99
C ILE A 17 -23.13 31.22 12.75
N LYS A 18 -24.16 30.55 12.21
CA LYS A 18 -24.04 29.80 10.94
C LYS A 18 -23.61 30.72 9.80
N ARG A 19 -24.20 31.91 9.71
CA ARG A 19 -23.84 32.91 8.68
C ARG A 19 -22.44 33.50 8.91
N ALA A 20 -22.08 33.80 10.15
CA ALA A 20 -20.74 34.25 10.51
C ALA A 20 -19.69 33.18 10.20
N ARG A 21 -19.96 31.90 10.48
CA ARG A 21 -19.07 30.78 10.15
C ARG A 21 -18.88 30.63 8.65
N VAL A 22 -19.95 30.70 7.86
CA VAL A 22 -19.86 30.65 6.38
C VAL A 22 -19.08 31.84 5.84
N ARG A 23 -19.28 33.04 6.41
CA ARG A 23 -18.53 34.24 6.02
C ARG A 23 -17.05 34.14 6.42
N LEU A 24 -16.76 33.62 7.60
CA LEU A 24 -15.41 33.45 8.11
C LEU A 24 -14.67 32.36 7.31
N MET A 25 -15.32 31.25 6.96
CA MET A 25 -14.78 30.25 6.02
C MET A 25 -14.47 30.84 4.64
N LYS A 26 -15.25 31.83 4.18
CA LYS A 26 -15.02 32.52 2.91
C LYS A 26 -13.91 33.57 3.00
N GLU A 27 -13.74 34.23 4.15
CA GLU A 27 -12.76 35.30 4.37
C GLU A 27 -11.38 34.78 4.83
N THR A 28 -11.31 33.70 5.61
CA THR A 28 -10.04 33.15 6.13
C THR A 28 -9.34 32.19 5.16
N GLY A 29 -9.90 31.96 3.96
CA GLY A 29 -9.25 31.15 2.92
C GLY A 29 -8.94 29.71 3.35
N LEU A 30 -9.50 29.21 4.46
CA LEU A 30 -9.37 27.82 4.94
C LEU A 30 -10.26 26.86 4.13
N MET A 31 -10.47 27.19 2.86
CA MET A 31 -10.61 26.17 1.84
C MET A 31 -9.17 25.94 1.40
N ASP A 32 -8.57 24.83 1.86
CA ASP A 32 -7.36 24.34 1.22
C ASP A 32 -7.72 24.10 -0.24
N ASN A 33 -7.46 25.12 -1.05
CA ASN A 33 -7.41 25.04 -2.49
C ASN A 33 -6.13 24.25 -2.75
N HIS A 34 -6.17 22.94 -2.50
CA HIS A 34 -5.50 21.99 -3.36
C HIS A 34 -6.05 22.34 -4.74
N HIS A 35 -5.33 23.23 -5.42
CA HIS A 35 -5.57 23.61 -6.79
C HIS A 35 -5.46 22.33 -7.60
N SER A 36 -6.55 21.58 -7.66
CA SER A 36 -6.75 20.60 -8.70
C SER A 36 -7.03 21.36 -9.97
N GLY A 37 -5.98 21.99 -10.48
CA GLY A 37 -6.01 22.66 -11.76
C GLY A 37 -6.43 21.68 -12.86
N PRO A 38 -6.80 22.16 -14.05
CA PRO A 38 -7.11 21.30 -15.21
C PRO A 38 -6.00 20.30 -15.62
N ALA A 39 -4.87 20.26 -14.89
CA ALA A 39 -3.80 19.29 -14.97
C ALA A 39 -4.00 18.03 -14.08
N GLU A 40 -5.02 17.98 -13.20
CA GLU A 40 -5.17 16.92 -12.20
C GLU A 40 -6.09 15.77 -12.62
N THR A 41 -6.76 15.93 -13.76
CA THR A 41 -7.09 14.82 -14.64
C THR A 41 -6.11 14.88 -15.80
N GLY A 42 -4.83 14.58 -15.53
CA GLY A 42 -3.79 14.56 -16.54
C GLY A 42 -4.25 13.83 -17.79
N ALA A 43 -3.75 14.27 -18.96
CA ALA A 43 -4.01 13.62 -20.25
C ALA A 43 -3.96 12.09 -20.13
N PRO A 44 -4.78 11.32 -20.89
CA PRO A 44 -4.87 9.87 -20.74
C PRO A 44 -3.46 9.27 -20.71
N MET A 45 -3.06 8.80 -19.53
CA MET A 45 -1.72 8.29 -19.31
C MET A 45 -1.59 6.98 -20.09
N ASP A 46 -0.54 6.85 -20.89
CA ASP A 46 -0.25 5.59 -21.57
C ASP A 46 0.29 4.57 -20.54
N TYR A 47 -0.55 3.59 -20.21
CA TYR A 47 -0.25 2.56 -19.22
C TYR A 47 0.48 1.34 -19.80
N ALA A 48 0.66 1.26 -21.12
CA ALA A 48 1.18 0.05 -21.74
C ALA A 48 2.57 -0.33 -21.18
N GLU A 49 3.46 0.65 -21.03
CA GLU A 49 4.81 0.40 -20.52
C GLU A 49 4.87 0.33 -18.98
N HIS A 50 3.96 1.03 -18.30
CA HIS A 50 3.81 0.96 -16.84
C HIS A 50 3.41 -0.45 -16.42
N ASP A 51 2.39 -1.01 -17.05
CA ASP A 51 1.89 -2.35 -16.73
C ASP A 51 2.91 -3.43 -17.12
N ARG A 52 3.62 -3.24 -18.23
CA ARG A 52 4.69 -4.17 -18.64
C ARG A 52 5.80 -4.25 -17.60
N THR A 53 6.30 -3.11 -17.16
CA THR A 53 7.41 -3.05 -16.20
C THR A 53 6.97 -3.52 -14.82
N TYR A 54 5.75 -3.15 -14.40
CA TYR A 54 5.18 -3.62 -13.14
C TYR A 54 4.98 -5.14 -13.13
N ASN A 55 4.47 -5.73 -14.21
CA ASN A 55 4.33 -7.17 -14.32
C ASN A 55 5.68 -7.91 -14.28
N ALA A 56 6.71 -7.34 -14.91
CA ALA A 56 8.07 -7.87 -14.81
C ALA A 56 8.62 -7.80 -13.38
N PHE A 57 8.39 -6.68 -12.68
CA PHE A 57 8.75 -6.53 -11.27
C PHE A 57 8.04 -7.56 -10.38
N ILE A 58 6.73 -7.73 -10.54
CA ILE A 58 5.95 -8.72 -9.77
C ILE A 58 6.42 -10.14 -10.06
N ALA A 59 6.69 -10.48 -11.32
CA ALA A 59 7.26 -11.78 -11.66
C ALA A 59 8.63 -11.98 -11.00
N GLY A 60 9.52 -11.00 -11.09
CA GLY A 60 10.84 -11.04 -10.45
C GLY A 60 10.77 -11.17 -8.94
N ALA A 61 9.89 -10.41 -8.28
CA ALA A 61 9.68 -10.47 -6.84
C ALA A 61 9.12 -11.84 -6.41
N LYS A 62 8.15 -12.38 -7.16
CA LYS A 62 7.55 -13.70 -6.92
C LYS A 62 8.60 -14.81 -6.99
N TRP A 63 9.31 -14.91 -8.10
CA TRP A 63 10.30 -15.96 -8.33
C TRP A 63 11.55 -15.77 -7.46
N GLY A 64 11.99 -14.53 -7.26
CA GLY A 64 13.13 -14.20 -6.41
C GLY A 64 12.90 -14.56 -4.94
N THR A 65 11.73 -14.20 -4.39
CA THR A 65 11.37 -14.56 -3.00
C THR A 65 11.32 -16.08 -2.82
N MET A 66 10.74 -16.80 -3.77
CA MET A 66 10.69 -18.26 -3.76
C MET A 66 12.10 -18.88 -3.68
N VAL A 67 13.01 -18.44 -4.55
CA VAL A 67 14.39 -18.96 -4.60
C VAL A 67 15.11 -18.71 -3.26
N ILE A 68 14.96 -17.53 -2.67
CA ILE A 68 15.61 -17.18 -1.39
C ILE A 68 15.08 -18.07 -0.25
N VAL A 69 13.77 -18.26 -0.16
CA VAL A 69 13.15 -19.13 0.87
C VAL A 69 13.63 -20.57 0.71
N ILE A 70 13.64 -21.09 -0.53
CA ILE A 70 14.11 -22.45 -0.81
C ILE A 70 15.59 -22.62 -0.49
N LEU A 71 16.42 -21.62 -0.80
CA LEU A 71 17.84 -21.62 -0.46
C LEU A 71 18.05 -21.74 1.05
N MET A 72 17.31 -20.97 1.85
CA MET A 72 17.38 -21.02 3.31
C MET A 72 16.99 -22.41 3.85
N ILE A 73 15.91 -23.01 3.33
CA ILE A 73 15.47 -24.36 3.70
C ILE A 73 16.52 -25.41 3.32
N ALA A 74 17.07 -25.32 2.13
CA ALA A 74 18.05 -26.27 1.62
C ALA A 74 19.37 -26.23 2.42
N MET A 75 19.84 -25.03 2.78
CA MET A 75 21.01 -24.86 3.65
C MET A 75 20.74 -25.41 5.04
N ALA A 76 19.56 -25.14 5.60
CA ALA A 76 19.18 -25.71 6.89
C ALA A 76 19.17 -27.26 6.83
N ALA A 77 18.48 -27.84 5.85
CA ALA A 77 18.38 -29.30 5.73
C ALA A 77 19.74 -29.97 5.47
N GLY A 78 20.57 -29.43 4.57
CA GLY A 78 21.84 -30.03 4.22
C GLY A 78 22.90 -29.93 5.31
N PHE A 79 22.99 -28.78 6.01
CA PHE A 79 24.01 -28.58 7.04
C PHE A 79 23.60 -29.15 8.41
N PHE A 80 22.35 -28.98 8.84
CA PHE A 80 21.89 -29.59 10.10
C PHE A 80 21.66 -31.10 9.98
N GLY A 81 21.32 -31.60 8.79
CA GLY A 81 21.16 -33.03 8.52
C GLY A 81 22.47 -33.79 8.24
N GLY A 82 23.63 -33.11 8.23
CA GLY A 82 24.95 -33.74 8.00
C GLY A 82 25.27 -34.12 6.55
N ALA A 83 24.39 -33.81 5.59
CA ALA A 83 24.60 -34.08 4.16
C ALA A 83 25.52 -33.06 3.47
N GLY A 84 25.85 -31.96 4.16
CA GLY A 84 26.78 -30.93 3.70
C GLY A 84 26.30 -30.19 2.44
N PHE A 85 27.26 -29.62 1.70
CA PHE A 85 26.96 -28.81 0.52
C PHE A 85 26.21 -29.58 -0.57
N ILE A 86 26.66 -30.80 -0.90
CA ILE A 86 26.03 -31.61 -1.96
C ILE A 86 24.60 -31.99 -1.60
N GLY A 87 24.34 -32.35 -0.34
CA GLY A 87 22.99 -32.59 0.16
C GLY A 87 22.10 -31.36 0.05
N SER A 88 22.60 -30.18 0.46
CA SER A 88 21.86 -28.93 0.32
C SER A 88 21.57 -28.59 -1.15
N LEU A 89 22.50 -28.84 -2.07
CA LEU A 89 22.32 -28.58 -3.49
C LEU A 89 21.23 -29.45 -4.11
N LEU A 90 21.18 -30.74 -3.74
CA LEU A 90 20.13 -31.65 -4.19
C LEU A 90 18.75 -31.21 -3.68
N VAL A 91 18.64 -30.89 -2.38
CA VAL A 91 17.39 -30.41 -1.79
C VAL A 91 16.94 -29.10 -2.44
N PHE A 92 17.88 -28.18 -2.70
CA PHE A 92 17.60 -26.91 -3.38
C PHE A 92 17.01 -27.12 -4.78
N ILE A 93 17.57 -28.03 -5.58
CA ILE A 93 17.07 -28.32 -6.93
C ILE A 93 15.66 -28.92 -6.86
N ILE A 94 15.45 -29.93 -6.01
CA ILE A 94 14.15 -30.61 -5.86
C ILE A 94 13.07 -29.62 -5.41
N LEU A 95 13.36 -28.80 -4.41
CA LEU A 95 12.41 -27.81 -3.91
C LEU A 95 12.14 -26.70 -4.93
N ASN A 96 13.12 -26.28 -5.74
CA ASN A 96 12.87 -25.32 -6.82
C ASN A 96 11.93 -25.89 -7.88
N ILE A 97 12.13 -27.14 -8.28
CA ILE A 97 11.22 -27.84 -9.21
C ILE A 97 9.82 -27.88 -8.61
N ALA A 98 9.68 -28.32 -7.35
CA ALA A 98 8.38 -28.34 -6.66
C ALA A 98 7.75 -26.94 -6.53
N GLY A 99 8.57 -25.92 -6.24
CA GLY A 99 8.15 -24.53 -6.11
C GLY A 99 7.56 -23.96 -7.40
N VAL A 100 8.11 -24.34 -8.56
CA VAL A 100 7.55 -23.94 -9.86
C VAL A 100 6.12 -24.45 -10.06
N PHE A 101 5.83 -25.68 -9.63
CA PHE A 101 4.47 -26.23 -9.70
C PHE A 101 3.53 -25.59 -8.69
N LEU A 102 4.03 -25.20 -7.51
CA LEU A 102 3.23 -24.57 -6.46
C LEU A 102 2.85 -23.11 -6.80
N LEU A 103 3.74 -22.37 -7.46
CA LEU A 103 3.56 -20.95 -7.80
C LEU A 103 3.02 -20.70 -9.22
N ARG A 104 2.63 -21.78 -9.91
CA ARG A 104 2.06 -21.76 -11.27
C ARG A 104 0.63 -21.25 -11.29
#